data_AF-A0A1U7MZ61-F1
#
_entry.id   AF-A0A1U7MZ61-F1
#
_cell.length_a   1.000
_cell.length_b   1.000
_cell.length_c   1.000
_cell.angle_alpha   90.00
_cell.angle_beta   90.00
_cell.angle_gamma   90.00
#
_symmetry.space_group_name_H-M   'P 1'
#
loop_
_entity.id
_entity.type
_entity.pdbx_description
1 polymer ?
#
loop_
_entity_poly.entity_id
_entity_poly.type
_entity_poly.pdbx_seq_one_letter_code
_entity_poly.pdbx_strand_id
1 'polypeptide(L)'
;MPGDNNTSRFNIGSGHINISDSVYNTQIRGYLASNVLYNLAPDYSLTAEAAAEIQQLLNQLSQTNSTTTMKDKMIVVGKVVDQIEINPTLKAKVINALKAGGIEAFKEAIDHPLVNILMAVIEGWHEVE
;
A
#
# COMPACT_ATOMS: atom_id res chain seq x y z
N MET A 1 -35.77 9.03 22.76
CA MET A 1 -35.88 10.14 21.78
C MET A 1 -34.65 10.10 20.86
N PRO A 2 -34.78 10.47 19.58
CA PRO A 2 -33.78 10.20 18.53
C PRO A 2 -32.52 11.06 18.71
N GLY A 3 -31.37 10.50 18.33
CA GLY A 3 -30.05 11.12 18.46
C GLY A 3 -29.82 12.26 17.47
N ASP A 4 -29.23 13.34 17.98
CA ASP A 4 -28.84 14.52 17.23
C ASP A 4 -27.60 14.22 16.37
N ASN A 5 -27.78 14.13 15.04
CA ASN A 5 -26.67 14.10 14.08
C ASN A 5 -26.16 15.53 13.84
N ASN A 6 -24.96 15.80 14.33
CA ASN A 6 -24.26 17.08 14.27
C ASN A 6 -23.79 17.39 12.84
N THR A 7 -24.63 18.03 12.03
CA THR A 7 -24.26 18.49 10.69
C THR A 7 -23.63 19.88 10.76
N SER A 8 -22.32 19.96 10.59
CA SER A 8 -21.59 21.23 10.49
C SER A 8 -21.86 21.88 9.13
N ARG A 9 -22.53 23.05 9.14
CA ARG A 9 -22.92 23.77 7.92
C ARG A 9 -21.89 24.86 7.60
N PHE A 10 -21.18 24.73 6.49
CA PHE A 10 -20.32 25.80 5.96
C PHE A 10 -21.07 26.56 4.85
N ASN A 11 -21.18 27.88 4.99
CA ASN A 11 -21.96 28.71 4.07
C ASN A 11 -21.01 29.37 3.05
N ILE A 12 -21.08 28.96 1.78
CA ILE A 12 -20.36 29.59 0.67
C ILE A 12 -21.43 30.10 -0.30
N GLY A 13 -21.32 31.37 -0.71
CA GLY A 13 -22.38 32.17 -1.35
C GLY A 13 -23.37 31.42 -2.24
N SER A 14 -24.66 31.62 -1.94
CA SER A 14 -25.85 31.23 -2.73
C SER A 14 -26.07 29.75 -3.05
N GLY A 15 -25.25 28.83 -2.55
CA GLY A 15 -25.45 27.38 -2.70
C GLY A 15 -25.29 26.66 -1.37
N HIS A 16 -26.38 26.06 -0.86
CA HIS A 16 -26.30 25.23 0.34
C HIS A 16 -25.72 23.86 -0.03
N ILE A 17 -24.46 23.58 0.32
CA ILE A 17 -23.86 22.24 0.18
C ILE A 17 -24.12 21.46 1.47
N ASN A 18 -24.98 20.43 1.39
CA ASN A 18 -25.14 19.46 2.47
C ASN A 18 -24.00 18.44 2.38
N ILE A 19 -22.93 18.65 3.14
CA ILE A 19 -21.86 17.65 3.24
C ILE A 19 -22.32 16.58 4.23
N SER A 20 -22.66 15.40 3.71
CA SER A 20 -22.87 14.20 4.53
C SER A 20 -21.52 13.71 5.04
N ASP A 21 -21.44 13.17 6.27
CA ASP A 21 -20.19 12.72 6.93
C ASP A 21 -19.28 11.82 6.07
N SER A 22 -19.85 11.12 5.08
CA SER A 22 -19.12 10.28 4.12
C SER A 22 -18.26 11.06 3.11
N VAL A 23 -18.69 12.27 2.71
CA VAL A 23 -18.00 13.08 1.69
C VAL A 23 -16.84 13.88 2.30
N TYR A 24 -16.99 14.35 3.55
CA TYR A 24 -15.89 14.97 4.30
C TYR A 24 -14.74 13.99 4.49
N ASN A 25 -15.06 12.71 4.71
CA ASN A 25 -14.06 11.65 4.81
C ASN A 25 -13.38 11.34 3.47
N THR A 26 -14.09 11.33 2.34
CA THR A 26 -13.52 10.78 1.09
C THR A 26 -12.50 11.70 0.42
N GLN A 27 -12.79 13.01 0.32
CA GLN A 27 -11.90 13.95 -0.40
C GLN A 27 -10.74 14.44 0.48
N ILE A 28 -10.99 14.65 1.78
CA ILE A 28 -9.92 15.02 2.71
C ILE A 28 -9.01 13.83 2.98
N ARG A 29 -9.49 12.58 3.02
CA ARG A 29 -8.59 11.41 3.08
C ARG A 29 -7.67 11.33 1.87
N GLY A 30 -8.12 11.68 0.66
CA GLY A 30 -7.23 11.70 -0.51
C GLY A 30 -6.06 12.69 -0.38
N TYR A 31 -6.33 13.90 0.12
CA TYR A 31 -5.31 14.96 0.25
C TYR A 31 -4.51 14.93 1.56
N LEU A 32 -5.10 14.49 2.67
CA LEU A 32 -4.38 14.26 3.93
C LEU A 32 -3.68 12.90 3.96
N ALA A 33 -4.07 11.91 3.13
CA ALA A 33 -3.35 10.64 3.07
C ALA A 33 -1.92 10.79 2.54
N SER A 34 -1.65 11.78 1.70
CA SER A 34 -0.27 12.03 1.26
C SER A 34 0.65 12.53 2.38
N ASN A 35 0.11 13.16 3.44
CA ASN A 35 0.93 13.89 4.41
C ASN A 35 0.68 13.52 5.89
N VAL A 36 -0.39 12.78 6.22
CA VAL A 36 -0.80 12.45 7.61
C VAL A 36 -0.96 10.93 7.85
N LEU A 37 -0.82 10.09 6.81
CA LEU A 37 -1.10 8.66 6.87
C LEU A 37 0.05 7.78 7.38
N TYR A 38 0.82 8.22 8.37
CA TYR A 38 1.76 7.30 9.04
C TYR A 38 1.11 6.48 10.16
N ASN A 39 -0.19 6.66 10.40
CA ASN A 39 -0.87 5.97 11.49
C ASN A 39 -2.30 5.58 11.10
N LEU A 40 -2.44 4.47 10.38
CA LEU A 40 -3.68 3.70 10.40
C LEU A 40 -3.38 2.30 10.92
N ALA A 41 -4.23 1.88 11.85
CA ALA A 41 -4.33 0.51 12.35
C ALA A 41 -4.20 -0.51 11.20
N PRO A 42 -3.69 -1.71 11.48
CA PRO A 42 -3.41 -2.69 10.46
C PRO A 42 -4.69 -3.10 9.74
N ASP A 43 -4.90 -2.50 8.58
CA ASP A 43 -5.98 -2.89 7.70
C ASP A 43 -5.47 -4.11 6.93
N TYR A 44 -5.91 -5.30 7.35
CA TYR A 44 -5.59 -6.56 6.67
C TYR A 44 -5.84 -6.47 5.15
N SER A 45 -6.78 -5.62 4.72
CA SER A 45 -7.04 -5.33 3.31
C SER A 45 -5.84 -4.71 2.59
N LEU A 46 -5.15 -3.76 3.23
CA LEU A 46 -3.97 -3.10 2.66
C LEU A 46 -2.80 -4.08 2.47
N THR A 47 -2.61 -4.99 3.43
CA THR A 47 -1.59 -6.05 3.34
C THR A 47 -1.90 -7.02 2.21
N ALA A 48 -3.15 -7.48 2.09
CA ALA A 48 -3.57 -8.40 1.03
C ALA A 48 -3.48 -7.78 -0.38
N GLU A 49 -3.87 -6.52 -0.53
CA GLU A 49 -3.76 -5.80 -1.81
C GLU A 49 -2.31 -5.64 -2.26
N ALA A 50 -1.44 -5.15 -1.36
CA ALA A 50 -0.03 -4.98 -1.66
C ALA A 50 0.64 -6.33 -1.99
N ALA A 51 0.31 -7.38 -1.25
CA ALA A 51 0.83 -8.72 -1.50
C ALA A 51 0.40 -9.25 -2.87
N ALA A 52 -0.87 -9.06 -3.25
CA ALA A 52 -1.39 -9.48 -4.54
C ALA A 52 -0.69 -8.76 -5.71
N GLU A 53 -0.46 -7.45 -5.60
CA GLU A 53 0.26 -6.68 -6.62
C GLU A 53 1.73 -7.14 -6.74
N ILE A 54 2.41 -7.39 -5.63
CA ILE A 54 3.79 -7.92 -5.63
C ILE A 54 3.85 -9.34 -6.20
N GLN A 55 2.89 -10.20 -5.87
CA GLN A 55 2.79 -11.55 -6.42
C GLN A 55 2.62 -11.49 -7.95
N GLN A 56 1.80 -10.58 -8.46
CA GLN A 56 1.64 -10.39 -9.90
C GLN A 56 2.95 -9.95 -10.57
N LEU A 57 3.67 -8.99 -10.00
CA LEU A 57 4.96 -8.54 -10.54
C LEU A 57 6.00 -9.67 -10.56
N LEU A 58 6.10 -10.43 -9.47
CA LEU A 58 7.00 -11.56 -9.35
C LEU A 58 6.68 -12.64 -10.39
N ASN A 59 5.40 -12.96 -10.58
CA ASN A 59 4.95 -13.94 -11.58
C ASN A 59 5.26 -13.47 -13.01
N GLN A 60 4.90 -12.22 -13.35
CA GLN A 60 5.13 -11.65 -14.68
C GLN A 60 6.61 -11.62 -15.05
N LEU A 61 7.47 -11.21 -14.11
CA LEU A 61 8.91 -11.14 -14.34
C LEU A 61 9.57 -12.52 -14.34
N SER A 62 9.06 -13.48 -13.57
CA SER A 62 9.58 -14.86 -13.58
C SER A 62 9.18 -15.66 -14.82
N GLN A 63 8.13 -15.26 -15.55
CA GLN A 63 7.77 -15.90 -16.83
C GLN A 63 8.76 -15.59 -17.95
N THR A 64 9.38 -14.41 -17.92
CA THR A 64 10.23 -13.90 -19.01
C THR A 64 11.72 -13.91 -18.67
N ASN A 65 12.08 -14.22 -17.41
CA ASN A 65 13.46 -14.23 -16.93
C ASN A 65 13.73 -15.58 -16.25
N SER A 66 14.93 -16.12 -16.46
CA SER A 66 15.40 -17.30 -15.71
C SER A 66 15.33 -17.03 -14.20
N THR A 67 15.05 -18.07 -13.41
CA THR A 67 15.15 -18.04 -11.94
C THR A 67 16.03 -19.18 -11.41
N THR A 68 16.81 -19.79 -12.31
CA THR A 68 17.65 -20.97 -12.02
C THR A 68 18.86 -20.63 -11.16
N THR A 69 19.57 -19.55 -11.50
CA THR A 69 20.78 -19.14 -10.77
C THR A 69 20.48 -18.01 -9.79
N MET A 70 21.31 -17.84 -8.76
CA MET A 70 21.17 -16.72 -7.82
C MET A 70 21.24 -15.36 -8.54
N LYS A 71 22.09 -15.25 -9.57
CA LYS A 71 22.20 -14.04 -10.39
C LYS A 71 20.88 -13.72 -11.08
N ASP A 72 20.23 -14.72 -11.70
CA ASP A 72 18.97 -14.50 -12.40
C ASP A 72 17.84 -14.12 -11.44
N LYS A 73 17.80 -14.75 -10.26
CA LYS A 73 16.87 -14.39 -9.17
C LYS A 73 17.02 -12.93 -8.75
N MET A 74 18.25 -12.46 -8.58
CA MET A 74 18.53 -11.06 -8.23
C MET A 74 18.12 -10.09 -9.35
N ILE A 75 18.24 -10.47 -10.63
CA ILE A 75 17.74 -9.66 -11.75
C ILE A 75 16.21 -9.51 -11.67
N VAL A 76 15.48 -10.60 -11.40
CA VAL A 76 14.02 -10.56 -11.26
C VAL A 76 13.62 -9.68 -10.07
N VAL A 77 14.24 -9.87 -8.91
CA VAL A 77 13.96 -9.07 -7.71
C VAL A 77 14.29 -7.59 -7.94
N GLY A 78 15.43 -7.28 -8.56
CA GLY A 78 15.78 -5.89 -8.89
C GLY A 78 14.74 -5.22 -9.78
N LYS A 79 14.24 -5.91 -10.80
CA LYS A 79 13.15 -5.39 -11.66
C LYS A 79 11.84 -5.17 -10.90
N VAL A 80 11.51 -6.04 -9.94
CA VAL A 80 10.33 -5.84 -9.07
C VAL A 80 10.52 -4.58 -8.22
N VAL A 81 11.69 -4.43 -7.61
CA VAL A 81 12.05 -3.26 -6.81
C VAL A 81 11.95 -1.98 -7.63
N ASP A 82 12.54 -1.95 -8.82
CA ASP A 82 12.44 -0.80 -9.75
C ASP A 82 10.97 -0.45 -10.01
N GLN A 83 10.11 -1.44 -10.27
CA GLN A 83 8.69 -1.20 -10.53
C GLN A 83 7.93 -0.68 -9.30
N ILE A 84 8.31 -1.09 -8.10
CA ILE A 84 7.75 -0.51 -6.87
C ILE A 84 8.22 0.93 -6.70
N GLU A 85 9.52 1.21 -6.91
CA GLU A 85 10.09 2.53 -6.70
C GLU A 85 9.55 3.60 -7.66
N ILE A 86 9.34 3.26 -8.94
CA ILE A 86 8.77 4.17 -9.93
C ILE A 86 7.25 4.35 -9.79
N ASN A 87 6.58 3.54 -8.96
CA ASN A 87 5.16 3.62 -8.69
C ASN A 87 4.93 4.07 -7.22
N PRO A 88 4.78 5.39 -6.97
CA PRO A 88 4.63 5.93 -5.62
C PRO A 88 3.46 5.32 -4.85
N THR A 89 2.37 4.98 -5.54
CA THR A 89 1.20 4.35 -4.95
C THR A 89 1.53 2.95 -4.45
N LEU A 90 2.17 2.12 -5.29
CA LEU A 90 2.56 0.77 -4.89
C LEU A 90 3.62 0.80 -3.78
N LYS A 91 4.60 1.71 -3.84
CA LYS A 91 5.60 1.89 -2.77
C LYS A 91 4.93 2.21 -1.44
N ALA A 92 3.98 3.15 -1.42
CA ALA A 92 3.23 3.49 -0.21
C ALA A 92 2.42 2.29 0.31
N LYS A 93 1.76 1.53 -0.57
CA LYS A 93 1.03 0.30 -0.20
C LYS A 93 1.95 -0.73 0.45
N VAL A 94 3.13 -0.98 -0.13
CA VAL A 94 4.12 -1.93 0.40
C VAL A 94 4.62 -1.47 1.77
N ILE A 95 5.00 -0.20 1.93
CA ILE A 95 5.46 0.35 3.22
C ILE A 95 4.34 0.22 4.28
N ASN A 96 3.10 0.57 3.93
CA ASN A 96 1.98 0.48 4.85
C ASN A 96 1.63 -0.97 5.21
N ALA A 97 1.69 -1.89 4.24
CA ALA A 97 1.49 -3.32 4.47
C ALA A 97 2.55 -3.90 5.43
N LEU A 98 3.81 -3.49 5.26
CA LEU A 98 4.92 -3.88 6.15
C LEU A 98 4.73 -3.29 7.55
N LYS A 99 4.28 -2.04 7.69
CA LYS A 99 3.97 -1.41 8.99
C LYS A 99 2.78 -2.06 9.70
N ALA A 100 1.75 -2.44 8.93
CA ALA A 100 0.52 -3.03 9.44
C ALA A 100 0.69 -4.52 9.82
N GLY A 101 1.17 -5.33 8.88
CA GLY A 101 1.26 -6.78 9.04
C GLY A 101 2.63 -7.29 9.47
N GLY A 102 3.67 -6.46 9.37
CA GLY A 102 5.05 -6.92 9.51
C GLY A 102 5.53 -7.71 8.29
N ILE A 103 6.83 -8.01 8.28
CA ILE A 103 7.50 -8.73 7.20
C ILE A 103 6.95 -10.15 7.04
N GLU A 104 6.73 -10.87 8.15
CA GLU A 104 6.30 -12.27 8.10
C GLU A 104 4.88 -12.42 7.53
N ALA A 105 3.91 -11.61 7.97
CA ALA A 105 2.56 -11.67 7.41
C ALA A 105 2.54 -11.26 5.92
N PHE A 106 3.40 -10.31 5.52
CA PHE A 106 3.53 -9.92 4.11
C PHE A 106 4.14 -11.05 3.26
N LYS A 107 5.13 -11.80 3.78
CA LYS A 107 5.67 -12.99 3.13
C LYS A 107 4.61 -14.08 2.96
N GLU A 108 3.87 -14.38 4.02
CA GLU A 108 2.82 -15.40 4.01
C GLU A 108 1.71 -15.10 3.01
N ALA A 109 1.44 -13.82 2.76
CA ALA A 109 0.46 -13.38 1.76
C ALA A 109 0.96 -13.51 0.30
N ILE A 110 2.26 -13.80 0.07
CA ILE A 110 2.86 -13.87 -1.27
C ILE A 110 3.40 -15.29 -1.51
N ASP A 111 2.69 -16.05 -2.35
CA ASP A 111 3.13 -17.38 -2.77
C ASP A 111 4.12 -17.30 -3.94
N HIS A 112 5.39 -17.01 -3.63
CA HIS A 112 6.46 -16.97 -4.64
C HIS A 112 7.84 -17.30 -4.06
N PRO A 113 8.66 -18.14 -4.72
CA PRO A 113 9.97 -18.57 -4.20
C PRO A 113 11.00 -17.44 -4.02
N LEU A 114 10.77 -16.29 -4.66
CA LEU A 114 11.65 -15.11 -4.54
C LEU A 114 11.20 -14.13 -3.44
N VAL A 115 10.08 -14.37 -2.76
CA VAL A 115 9.55 -13.45 -1.74
C VAL A 115 10.58 -13.15 -0.64
N ASN A 116 11.30 -14.18 -0.18
CA ASN A 116 12.32 -14.02 0.86
C ASN A 116 13.48 -13.13 0.41
N ILE A 117 13.88 -13.22 -0.87
CA ILE A 117 14.94 -12.39 -1.43
C ILE A 117 14.43 -10.95 -1.59
N LEU A 118 13.19 -10.78 -2.08
CA LEU A 118 12.57 -9.46 -2.19
C LEU A 118 12.49 -8.77 -0.82
N MET A 119 12.02 -9.47 0.21
CA MET A 119 11.90 -8.90 1.56
C MET A 119 13.24 -8.42 2.10
N ALA A 120 14.31 -9.20 1.94
CA ALA A 120 15.64 -8.79 2.36
C ALA A 120 16.14 -7.51 1.66
N VAL A 121 15.64 -7.19 0.46
CA VAL A 121 15.99 -5.96 -0.27
C VAL A 121 15.15 -4.78 0.20
N ILE A 122 13.85 -4.99 0.46
CA ILE A 122 12.91 -3.89 0.74
C ILE A 122 12.66 -3.64 2.24
N GLU A 123 13.18 -4.49 3.12
CA GLU A 123 13.07 -4.36 4.59
C GLU A 123 13.55 -2.99 5.08
N GLY A 124 14.58 -2.41 4.44
CA GLY A 124 15.07 -1.06 4.74
C GLY A 124 14.10 0.08 4.41
N TRP A 125 12.99 -0.15 3.70
CA TRP A 125 11.97 0.88 3.47
C TRP A 125 11.10 1.16 4.70
N HIS A 126 11.14 0.30 5.72
CA HIS A 126 10.39 0.48 6.95
C HIS A 126 11.03 1.52 7.89
N GLU A 127 12.33 1.81 7.74
CA GLU A 127 13.11 2.67 8.66
C GLU A 127 13.06 4.18 8.38
N VAL A 128 12.29 4.63 7.38
CA VAL A 128 12.22 6.06 7.06
C VAL A 128 11.23 6.74 8.02
N GLU A 129 11.76 7.22 9.14
CA GLU A 129 11.17 8.23 10.06
C GLU A 129 11.25 9.65 9.47
#